data_AF-A0A395JMZ5-F1
#
_entry.id   AF-A0A395JMZ5-F1
#
_cell.length_a   1.000
_cell.length_b   1.000
_cell.length_c   1.000
_cell.angle_alpha   90.00
_cell.angle_beta   90.00
_cell.angle_gamma   90.00
#
_symmetry.space_group_name_H-M   'P 1'
#
loop_
_entity.id
_entity.type
_entity.pdbx_description
1 polymer ?
#
loop_
_entity_poly.entity_id
_entity_poly.type
_entity_poly.pdbx_seq_one_letter_code
_entity_poly.pdbx_strand_id
1 'polypeptide(L)'
;MYSERVDERVWLYVKMSVEIRREYPDLTGYIGHESRPISFVTVQFSGDYDHNICRSDAVNKPRHQFITVDNVANLRYHNLGQAINAGVNRAVHETIVVVHEDVLLPPGWDGKFEQALSELESVDPNWGILGVYGWDVDIKPTGHVSDPQSYRDHLQAQNFAQVVKLDEQLLVFRKSNTLRLDDNLPSIHLIGEDLIRNANVLGQNAYVINAPCIHKYADECGNLIQSRGDSPKIVNRQTFTFRAELESTHEYYLDKWGLSPACETLEQVLGSDKQLIIFLSRGGSGSRLLSELAQDLNIDMGSELNGSGDSIPMVLAIYKAIFKINRFPSSCDPEKQSVRGLHYAARNLLSQIGNSMFWGFKLPEAMLIPDLLVQAFPNAKFIHMVRDPLATCLRRTHMTARLDNEIGRVTLPLAYEANGLSASQILTDSPAKHMAYTTVHQLQQVFDSSKLHLGSNLFEIRFEDICEAPASVAANVASWLGVKVSGANLQDSIDISRAANPSVTYDDAVCKDVEQILKPIRLRLGYTSE
;
A
#
# COMPACT_ATOMS: atom_id res chain seq x y z
N MET A 1 0.69 -29.63 4.22
CA MET A 1 -0.08 -30.61 3.43
C MET A 1 -1.36 -29.93 2.96
N TYR A 2 -1.27 -29.10 1.93
CA TYR A 2 -2.37 -28.59 1.10
C TYR A 2 -1.70 -28.11 -0.18
N SER A 3 -1.54 -29.04 -1.11
CA SER A 3 -1.14 -28.79 -2.50
C SER A 3 -2.30 -29.25 -3.37
N GLU A 4 -3.06 -28.31 -3.92
CA GLU A 4 -4.02 -28.59 -4.99
C GLU A 4 -3.77 -27.49 -6.04
N ARG A 5 -2.93 -27.78 -7.04
CA ARG A 5 -3.34 -28.23 -8.38
C ARG A 5 -4.57 -27.48 -8.89
N VAL A 6 -4.29 -26.34 -9.51
CA VAL A 6 -5.22 -25.64 -10.40
C VAL A 6 -5.47 -26.56 -11.60
N ASP A 7 -6.69 -27.09 -11.71
CA ASP A 7 -7.13 -27.88 -12.87
C ASP A 7 -7.62 -26.91 -13.97
N GLU A 8 -6.89 -26.86 -15.08
CA GLU A 8 -7.11 -26.00 -16.25
C GLU A 8 -8.31 -26.43 -17.13
N ARG A 9 -9.39 -26.97 -16.55
CA ARG A 9 -10.52 -27.54 -17.32
C ARG A 9 -11.90 -26.95 -17.01
N VAL A 10 -12.01 -25.64 -16.82
CA VAL A 10 -13.30 -24.94 -16.85
C VAL A 10 -13.22 -23.67 -17.70
N TRP A 11 -12.86 -23.81 -18.97
CA TRP A 11 -12.98 -22.74 -19.97
C TRP A 11 -13.60 -23.29 -21.26
N LEU A 12 -14.79 -23.88 -21.18
CA LEU A 12 -15.61 -24.09 -22.36
C LEU A 12 -17.10 -24.28 -21.96
N TYR A 13 -17.78 -23.17 -21.67
CA TYR A 13 -19.23 -23.10 -21.85
C TYR A 13 -19.56 -21.98 -22.84
N VAL A 14 -20.05 -22.43 -23.99
CA VAL A 14 -20.49 -21.63 -25.13
C VAL A 14 -21.74 -20.84 -24.76
N LYS A 15 -21.66 -19.52 -24.97
CA LYS A 15 -22.73 -18.57 -25.31
C LYS A 15 -24.18 -19.05 -25.05
N MET A 16 -24.64 -18.84 -23.83
CA MET A 16 -25.95 -18.24 -23.56
C MET A 16 -25.70 -17.04 -22.66
N SER A 17 -25.36 -15.90 -23.26
CA SER A 17 -25.17 -14.63 -22.54
C SER A 17 -26.54 -14.09 -22.12
N VAL A 18 -27.08 -14.63 -21.04
CA VAL A 18 -27.85 -13.79 -20.12
C VAL A 18 -26.81 -12.90 -19.48
N GLU A 19 -26.82 -11.59 -19.76
CA GLU A 19 -26.09 -10.63 -18.93
C GLU A 19 -26.59 -10.82 -17.50
N ILE A 20 -25.82 -11.53 -16.67
CA ILE A 20 -26.10 -11.59 -15.23
C ILE A 20 -25.79 -10.19 -14.71
N ARG A 21 -26.82 -9.34 -14.66
CA ARG A 21 -26.73 -8.02 -14.05
C ARG A 21 -26.60 -8.21 -12.55
N ARG A 22 -25.68 -7.46 -11.95
CA ARG A 22 -25.52 -7.42 -10.50
C ARG A 22 -26.84 -7.04 -9.84
N GLU A 23 -27.26 -7.84 -8.85
CA GLU A 23 -28.44 -7.56 -8.04
C GLU A 23 -28.11 -6.53 -6.95
N TYR A 24 -29.09 -5.69 -6.62
CA TYR A 24 -28.97 -4.66 -5.59
C TYR A 24 -30.11 -4.79 -4.58
N PRO A 25 -29.90 -4.41 -3.31
CA PRO A 25 -30.98 -4.25 -2.35
C PRO A 25 -31.99 -3.21 -2.85
N ASP A 26 -33.27 -3.57 -2.83
CA ASP A 26 -34.38 -2.69 -3.17
C ASP A 26 -35.22 -2.38 -1.92
N LEU A 27 -35.25 -1.10 -1.55
CA LEU A 27 -36.04 -0.57 -0.44
C LEU A 27 -37.19 0.34 -0.90
N THR A 28 -37.48 0.40 -2.21
CA THR A 28 -38.40 1.37 -2.83
C THR A 28 -39.88 1.24 -2.41
N GLY A 29 -40.25 0.22 -1.64
CA GLY A 29 -41.59 0.06 -1.05
C GLY A 29 -41.65 0.22 0.47
N TYR A 30 -40.53 0.52 1.13
CA TYR A 30 -40.48 0.57 2.59
C TYR A 30 -41.03 1.92 3.11
N ILE A 31 -42.21 1.88 3.74
CA ILE A 31 -42.81 3.02 4.43
C ILE A 31 -42.18 3.11 5.82
N GLY A 32 -40.99 3.71 5.89
CA GLY A 32 -40.22 3.78 7.12
C GLY A 32 -40.80 4.71 8.18
N HIS A 33 -40.43 4.44 9.42
CA HIS A 33 -40.60 5.36 10.54
C HIS A 33 -39.82 6.66 10.29
N GLU A 34 -40.26 7.76 10.89
CA GLU A 34 -39.50 9.00 10.87
C GLU A 34 -38.13 8.75 11.53
N SER A 35 -37.06 8.88 10.75
CA SER A 35 -35.69 8.62 11.20
C SER A 35 -35.22 9.71 12.16
N ARG A 36 -34.53 9.30 13.24
CA ARG A 36 -33.82 10.26 14.10
C ARG A 36 -32.76 11.02 13.28
N PRO A 37 -32.35 12.24 13.68
CA PRO A 37 -31.23 12.92 13.05
C PRO A 37 -29.94 12.10 13.10
N ILE A 38 -29.17 12.11 12.00
CA ILE A 38 -27.95 11.31 11.81
C ILE A 38 -26.85 12.26 11.35
N SER A 39 -25.64 12.10 11.89
CA SER A 39 -24.44 12.68 11.33
C SER A 39 -23.71 11.64 10.49
N PHE A 40 -23.79 11.77 9.17
CA PHE A 40 -23.02 10.96 8.23
C PHE A 40 -21.60 11.51 8.12
N VAL A 41 -20.60 10.64 8.19
CA VAL A 41 -19.19 10.98 8.05
C VAL A 41 -18.60 10.16 6.91
N THR A 42 -17.99 10.83 5.94
CA THR A 42 -17.26 10.16 4.87
C THR A 42 -15.90 10.80 4.66
N VAL A 43 -14.88 9.95 4.52
CA VAL A 43 -13.54 10.36 4.11
C VAL A 43 -13.47 10.29 2.59
N GLN A 44 -13.28 11.44 1.94
CA GLN A 44 -13.08 11.54 0.50
C GLN A 44 -11.62 11.20 0.18
N PHE A 45 -11.42 10.14 -0.60
CA PHE A 45 -10.10 9.68 -1.03
C PHE A 45 -9.91 9.79 -2.55
N SER A 46 -10.97 9.58 -3.34
CA SER A 46 -10.93 9.53 -4.80
C SER A 46 -12.20 10.09 -5.44
N GLY A 47 -12.28 10.00 -6.78
CA GLY A 47 -13.47 10.38 -7.55
C GLY A 47 -14.69 9.47 -7.32
N ASP A 48 -14.52 8.29 -6.72
CA ASP A 48 -15.63 7.40 -6.35
C ASP A 48 -16.68 8.13 -5.50
N TYR A 49 -16.23 9.06 -4.64
CA TYR A 49 -17.07 9.87 -3.76
C TYR A 49 -18.29 10.50 -4.47
N ASP A 50 -18.08 11.12 -5.64
CA ASP A 50 -19.13 11.85 -6.35
C ASP A 50 -20.19 10.92 -6.96
N HIS A 51 -19.80 9.71 -7.34
CA HIS A 51 -20.64 8.75 -8.05
C HIS A 51 -21.33 7.73 -7.14
N ASN A 52 -20.98 7.70 -5.85
CA ASN A 52 -21.49 6.75 -4.88
C ASN A 52 -22.20 7.47 -3.73
N ILE A 53 -21.51 7.77 -2.62
CA ILE A 53 -22.17 8.25 -1.39
C ILE A 53 -22.95 9.55 -1.60
N CYS A 54 -22.42 10.48 -2.40
CA CYS A 54 -23.08 11.75 -2.72
C CYS A 54 -24.44 11.59 -3.40
N ARG A 55 -24.68 10.45 -4.06
CA ARG A 55 -25.95 10.12 -4.72
C ARG A 55 -26.99 9.53 -3.79
N SER A 56 -26.63 9.26 -2.54
CA SER A 56 -27.55 8.72 -1.54
C SER A 56 -28.56 9.79 -1.11
N ASP A 57 -29.86 9.51 -1.19
CA ASP A 57 -30.89 10.45 -0.72
C ASP A 57 -30.72 10.76 0.77
N ALA A 58 -30.40 9.75 1.58
CA ALA A 58 -30.25 9.86 3.03
C ALA A 58 -29.24 10.95 3.47
N VAL A 59 -28.08 11.08 2.81
CA VAL A 59 -27.08 12.08 3.21
C VAL A 59 -27.48 13.52 2.83
N ASN A 60 -28.46 13.67 1.93
CA ASN A 60 -28.91 14.96 1.40
C ASN A 60 -30.20 15.48 2.07
N LYS A 61 -30.85 14.71 2.96
CA LYS A 61 -32.06 15.18 3.65
C LYS A 61 -31.73 16.27 4.68
N PRO A 62 -32.51 17.36 4.77
CA PRO A 62 -32.24 18.48 5.69
C PRO A 62 -32.16 18.14 7.18
N ARG A 63 -32.74 17.02 7.61
CA ARG A 63 -32.71 16.58 9.03
C ARG A 63 -31.37 15.94 9.43
N HIS A 64 -30.59 15.50 8.45
CA HIS A 64 -29.30 14.86 8.68
C HIS A 64 -28.17 15.86 8.46
N GLN A 65 -26.99 15.54 8.98
CA GLN A 65 -25.76 16.28 8.73
C GLN A 65 -24.83 15.39 7.90
N PHE A 66 -24.32 15.89 6.77
CA PHE A 66 -23.30 15.21 6.00
C PHE A 66 -21.94 15.89 6.18
N ILE A 67 -20.95 15.12 6.61
CA ILE A 67 -19.61 15.58 6.95
C ILE A 67 -18.62 14.91 6.02
N THR A 68 -18.08 15.68 5.10
CA THR A 68 -16.96 15.26 4.26
C THR A 68 -15.64 15.63 4.94
N VAL A 69 -14.75 14.66 5.05
CA VAL A 69 -13.36 14.83 5.43
C VAL A 69 -12.52 14.63 4.19
N ASP A 70 -11.86 15.70 3.72
CA ASP A 70 -10.92 15.57 2.61
C ASP A 70 -9.68 14.80 3.10
N ASN A 71 -9.41 13.67 2.46
CA ASN A 71 -8.14 12.96 2.55
C ASN A 71 -7.76 12.41 1.16
N VAL A 72 -7.93 13.24 0.11
CA VAL A 72 -7.69 12.83 -1.26
C VAL A 72 -6.29 12.24 -1.40
N ALA A 73 -6.22 11.02 -1.93
CA ALA A 73 -5.00 10.25 -2.11
C ALA A 73 -4.14 10.07 -0.83
N ASN A 74 -4.75 10.12 0.36
CA ASN A 74 -4.09 10.04 1.68
C ASN A 74 -3.08 11.17 1.96
N LEU A 75 -3.32 12.37 1.42
CA LEU A 75 -2.38 13.50 1.54
C LEU A 75 -2.63 14.41 2.75
N ARG A 76 -3.75 14.27 3.48
CA ARG A 76 -4.09 15.15 4.61
C ARG A 76 -3.95 14.50 5.98
N TYR A 77 -4.18 13.20 6.05
CA TYR A 77 -4.11 12.43 7.29
C TYR A 77 -3.15 11.24 7.13
N HIS A 78 -2.39 10.94 8.18
CA HIS A 78 -1.40 9.87 8.14
C HIS A 78 -2.02 8.48 8.16
N ASN A 79 -3.25 8.33 8.63
CA ASN A 79 -4.04 7.11 8.53
C ASN A 79 -5.54 7.43 8.50
N LEU A 80 -6.33 6.42 8.16
CA LEU A 80 -7.78 6.55 8.02
C LEU A 80 -8.49 6.74 9.37
N GLY A 81 -7.94 6.19 10.46
CA GLY A 81 -8.44 6.40 11.81
C GLY A 81 -8.52 7.88 12.18
N GLN A 82 -7.43 8.62 11.96
CA GLN A 82 -7.36 10.07 12.18
C GLN A 82 -8.38 10.85 11.33
N ALA A 83 -8.51 10.51 10.05
CA ALA A 83 -9.45 11.16 9.15
C ALA A 83 -10.90 10.95 9.61
N ILE A 84 -11.27 9.71 9.96
CA ILE A 84 -12.60 9.40 10.47
C ILE A 84 -12.83 10.12 11.80
N ASN A 85 -11.90 10.06 12.75
CA ASN A 85 -12.00 10.74 14.04
C ASN A 85 -12.20 12.26 13.87
N ALA A 86 -11.51 12.90 12.91
CA ALA A 86 -11.71 14.32 12.59
C ALA A 86 -13.16 14.61 12.12
N GLY A 87 -13.76 13.70 11.34
CA GLY A 87 -15.16 13.80 10.93
C GLY A 87 -16.14 13.54 12.09
N VAL A 88 -15.90 12.49 12.88
CA VAL A 88 -16.67 12.15 14.09
C VAL A 88 -16.70 13.31 15.07
N ASN A 89 -15.58 14.01 15.28
CA ASN A 89 -15.51 15.18 16.16
C ASN A 89 -16.36 16.38 15.68
N ARG A 90 -16.70 16.44 14.39
CA ARG A 90 -17.59 17.47 13.81
C ARG A 90 -19.07 17.09 13.85
N ALA A 91 -19.39 15.83 14.17
CA ALA A 91 -20.76 15.33 14.25
C ALA A 91 -21.54 16.04 15.36
N VAL A 92 -22.76 16.47 15.06
CA VAL A 92 -23.64 17.15 16.02
C VAL A 92 -24.67 16.21 16.63
N HIS A 93 -25.09 15.18 15.90
CA HIS A 93 -26.15 14.25 16.33
C HIS A 93 -25.59 13.11 17.18
N GLU A 94 -26.49 12.44 17.91
CA GLU A 94 -26.14 11.30 18.75
C GLU A 94 -25.77 10.07 17.92
N THR A 95 -26.50 9.80 16.84
CA THR A 95 -26.19 8.71 15.92
C THR A 95 -25.22 9.21 14.85
N ILE A 96 -24.04 8.60 14.80
CA ILE A 96 -23.01 8.90 13.81
C ILE A 96 -22.85 7.68 12.91
N VAL A 97 -22.96 7.88 11.61
CA VAL A 97 -22.79 6.81 10.61
C VAL A 97 -21.57 7.16 9.76
N VAL A 98 -20.50 6.40 9.92
CA VAL A 98 -19.31 6.49 9.07
C VAL A 98 -19.54 5.60 7.86
N VAL A 99 -19.48 6.17 6.66
CA VAL A 99 -19.73 5.46 5.40
C VAL A 99 -18.55 5.66 4.47
N HIS A 100 -18.10 4.57 3.86
CA HIS A 100 -17.10 4.62 2.80
C HIS A 100 -17.55 5.48 1.61
N GLU A 101 -16.58 6.14 0.95
CA GLU A 101 -16.87 6.98 -0.22
C GLU A 101 -17.50 6.21 -1.39
N ASP A 102 -17.15 4.92 -1.54
CA ASP A 102 -17.57 4.05 -2.62
C ASP A 102 -18.85 3.26 -2.29
N VAL A 103 -19.60 3.70 -1.28
CA VAL A 103 -20.89 3.11 -0.89
C VAL A 103 -22.05 4.01 -1.33
N LEU A 104 -23.10 3.39 -1.86
CA LEU A 104 -24.39 4.03 -2.13
C LEU A 104 -25.43 3.50 -1.12
N LEU A 105 -26.15 4.40 -0.45
CA LEU A 105 -27.29 4.05 0.39
C LEU A 105 -28.57 4.13 -0.45
N PRO A 106 -29.34 3.02 -0.58
CA PRO A 106 -30.55 3.00 -1.39
C PRO A 106 -31.63 3.95 -0.85
N PRO A 107 -32.58 4.40 -1.70
CA PRO A 107 -33.72 5.22 -1.25
C PRO A 107 -34.47 4.56 -0.10
N GLY A 108 -34.81 5.32 0.95
CA GLY A 108 -35.49 4.80 2.15
C GLY A 108 -34.58 4.16 3.21
N TRP A 109 -33.25 4.18 3.00
CA TRP A 109 -32.27 3.59 3.92
C TRP A 109 -32.40 4.06 5.38
N ASP A 110 -32.57 5.36 5.60
CA ASP A 110 -32.65 5.96 6.94
C ASP A 110 -33.86 5.48 7.75
N GLY A 111 -35.01 5.27 7.09
CA GLY A 111 -36.20 4.71 7.73
C GLY A 111 -36.01 3.24 8.11
N LYS A 112 -35.37 2.45 7.24
CA LYS A 112 -35.08 1.05 7.49
C LYS A 112 -34.05 0.88 8.62
N PHE A 113 -33.03 1.73 8.62
CA PHE A 113 -32.04 1.84 9.68
C PHE A 113 -32.68 2.20 11.03
N GLU A 114 -33.58 3.19 11.08
CA GLU A 114 -34.28 3.59 12.31
C GLU A 114 -35.10 2.44 12.93
N GLN A 115 -35.86 1.70 12.10
CA GLN A 115 -36.63 0.55 12.59
C GLN A 115 -35.69 -0.46 13.27
N ALA A 116 -34.65 -0.85 12.56
CA ALA A 116 -33.74 -1.88 13.05
C ALA A 116 -32.96 -1.43 14.29
N LEU A 117 -32.60 -0.15 14.36
CA LEU A 117 -31.91 0.43 15.51
C LEU A 117 -32.83 0.48 16.73
N SER A 118 -34.08 0.91 16.56
CA SER A 118 -35.06 0.96 17.64
C SER A 118 -35.33 -0.41 18.24
N GLU A 119 -35.43 -1.44 17.39
CA GLU A 119 -35.57 -2.83 17.85
C GLU A 119 -34.34 -3.30 18.62
N LEU A 120 -33.13 -3.03 18.12
CA LEU A 120 -31.90 -3.35 18.85
C LEU A 120 -31.85 -2.64 20.21
N GLU A 121 -32.14 -1.35 20.27
CA GLU A 121 -32.09 -0.55 21.51
C GLU A 121 -33.10 -1.03 22.57
N SER A 122 -34.19 -1.69 22.15
CA SER A 122 -35.13 -2.33 23.07
C SER A 122 -34.57 -3.60 23.73
N VAL A 123 -33.54 -4.21 23.14
CA VAL A 123 -32.91 -5.47 23.60
C VAL A 123 -31.57 -5.20 24.26
N ASP A 124 -30.68 -4.44 23.61
CA ASP A 124 -29.40 -3.99 24.15
C ASP A 124 -29.29 -2.47 24.04
N PRO A 125 -29.73 -1.71 25.06
CA PRO A 125 -29.57 -0.27 25.08
C PRO A 125 -28.10 0.16 25.18
N ASN A 126 -27.16 -0.74 25.51
CA ASN A 126 -25.73 -0.47 25.66
C ASN A 126 -24.90 -1.05 24.50
N TRP A 127 -25.48 -1.21 23.31
CA TRP A 127 -24.72 -1.59 22.12
C TRP A 127 -23.54 -0.63 21.89
N GLY A 128 -22.42 -1.18 21.42
CA GLY A 128 -21.16 -0.44 21.25
C GLY A 128 -20.99 0.11 19.85
N ILE A 129 -21.02 -0.80 18.87
CA ILE A 129 -20.83 -0.48 17.45
C ILE A 129 -21.74 -1.31 16.57
N LEU A 130 -22.22 -0.71 15.49
CA LEU A 130 -23.01 -1.40 14.46
C LEU A 130 -22.29 -1.35 13.12
N GLY A 131 -22.60 -2.31 12.26
CA GLY A 131 -22.36 -2.22 10.82
C GLY A 131 -23.46 -2.93 10.06
N VAL A 132 -23.28 -3.14 8.76
CA VAL A 132 -24.28 -3.84 7.92
C VAL A 132 -23.83 -5.23 7.50
N TYR A 133 -22.54 -5.54 7.63
CA TYR A 133 -21.95 -6.81 7.27
C TYR A 133 -20.84 -7.18 8.27
N GLY A 134 -20.79 -8.45 8.65
CA GLY A 134 -19.86 -8.94 9.64
C GLY A 134 -19.84 -10.47 9.72
N TRP A 135 -19.23 -10.98 10.78
CA TRP A 135 -19.13 -12.41 11.04
C TRP A 135 -19.56 -12.75 12.47
N ASP A 136 -20.36 -13.80 12.61
CA ASP A 136 -20.76 -14.33 13.91
C ASP A 136 -19.60 -15.05 14.64
N VAL A 137 -19.88 -15.57 15.83
CA VAL A 137 -18.91 -16.33 16.66
C VAL A 137 -18.35 -17.58 15.96
N ASP A 138 -19.10 -18.16 15.00
CA ASP A 138 -18.66 -19.30 14.19
C ASP A 138 -17.91 -18.85 12.91
N ILE A 139 -17.63 -17.56 12.77
CA ILE A 139 -17.01 -16.94 11.58
C ILE A 139 -17.87 -17.14 10.32
N LYS A 140 -19.20 -17.22 10.48
CA LYS A 140 -20.14 -17.24 9.36
C LYS A 140 -20.49 -15.81 8.95
N PRO A 141 -20.52 -15.49 7.64
CA PRO A 141 -21.01 -14.21 7.13
C PRO A 141 -22.44 -13.91 7.62
N THR A 142 -22.65 -12.71 8.16
CA THR A 142 -23.94 -12.25 8.72
C THR A 142 -24.18 -10.79 8.31
N GLY A 143 -25.44 -10.40 8.03
CA GLY A 143 -25.77 -9.08 7.51
C GLY A 143 -26.00 -9.05 5.99
N HIS A 144 -25.80 -7.88 5.38
CA HIS A 144 -25.97 -7.61 3.96
C HIS A 144 -24.64 -7.54 3.23
N VAL A 145 -24.36 -8.56 2.42
CA VAL A 145 -23.23 -8.54 1.48
C VAL A 145 -23.73 -7.91 0.20
N SER A 146 -23.20 -6.76 -0.21
CA SER A 146 -23.54 -6.13 -1.49
C SER A 146 -22.28 -5.66 -2.20
N ASP A 147 -21.49 -6.61 -2.67
CA ASP A 147 -20.22 -6.35 -3.36
C ASP A 147 -20.35 -6.62 -4.88
N PRO A 148 -19.31 -6.36 -5.70
CA PRO A 148 -19.33 -6.66 -7.14
C PRO A 148 -19.48 -8.13 -7.51
N GLN A 149 -19.55 -9.06 -6.55
CA GLN A 149 -19.78 -10.48 -6.82
C GLN A 149 -21.26 -10.83 -6.72
N SER A 150 -21.97 -10.35 -5.70
CA SER A 150 -23.41 -10.57 -5.53
C SER A 150 -24.00 -9.73 -4.40
N TYR A 151 -25.33 -9.58 -4.40
CA TYR A 151 -26.08 -9.21 -3.19
C TYR A 151 -26.56 -10.47 -2.46
N ARG A 152 -26.38 -10.53 -1.14
CA ARG A 152 -26.90 -11.59 -0.26
C ARG A 152 -27.35 -11.01 1.07
N ASP A 153 -28.53 -11.43 1.51
CA ASP A 153 -29.07 -11.13 2.84
C ASP A 153 -28.94 -12.35 3.76
N HIS A 154 -28.08 -12.24 4.77
CA HIS A 154 -27.83 -13.27 5.76
C HIS A 154 -28.61 -13.05 7.08
N LEU A 155 -29.45 -12.00 7.19
CA LEU A 155 -30.24 -11.72 8.39
C LEU A 155 -31.56 -12.50 8.45
N GLN A 156 -31.97 -13.15 7.36
CA GLN A 156 -33.14 -14.05 7.34
C GLN A 156 -34.41 -13.42 7.97
N ALA A 157 -34.72 -12.18 7.58
CA ALA A 157 -35.83 -11.36 8.12
C ALA A 157 -35.67 -10.85 9.56
N GLN A 158 -34.54 -11.06 10.23
CA GLN A 158 -34.20 -10.34 11.46
C GLN A 158 -33.78 -8.90 11.15
N ASN A 159 -33.91 -8.02 12.13
CA ASN A 159 -33.48 -6.62 12.00
C ASN A 159 -32.06 -6.37 12.53
N PHE A 160 -31.50 -7.27 13.33
CA PHE A 160 -30.12 -7.20 13.78
C PHE A 160 -29.61 -8.60 14.17
N ALA A 161 -28.28 -8.76 14.24
CA ALA A 161 -27.64 -9.93 14.81
C ALA A 161 -26.29 -9.56 15.44
N GLN A 162 -25.93 -10.20 16.55
CA GLN A 162 -24.64 -9.97 17.20
C GLN A 162 -23.51 -10.57 16.35
N VAL A 163 -22.38 -9.87 16.29
CA VAL A 163 -21.18 -10.28 15.52
C VAL A 163 -19.91 -10.07 16.33
N VAL A 164 -18.84 -10.77 15.95
CA VAL A 164 -17.50 -10.63 16.55
C VAL A 164 -16.51 -9.94 15.63
N LYS A 165 -16.92 -9.67 14.38
CA LYS A 165 -16.16 -8.92 13.38
C LYS A 165 -17.12 -8.14 12.48
N LEU A 166 -16.72 -6.94 12.06
CA LEU A 166 -17.45 -6.09 11.13
C LEU A 166 -16.58 -5.74 9.93
N ASP A 167 -17.21 -5.63 8.75
CA ASP A 167 -16.64 -4.97 7.59
C ASP A 167 -16.81 -3.45 7.72
N GLU A 168 -15.86 -2.69 7.18
CA GLU A 168 -15.77 -1.24 7.39
C GLU A 168 -16.56 -0.39 6.39
N GLN A 169 -17.28 -1.00 5.43
CA GLN A 169 -18.06 -0.24 4.45
C GLN A 169 -19.08 0.72 5.09
N LEU A 170 -19.62 0.37 6.26
CA LEU A 170 -20.50 1.22 7.06
C LEU A 170 -20.37 0.85 8.54
N LEU A 171 -20.03 1.84 9.36
CA LEU A 171 -19.90 1.71 10.81
C LEU A 171 -20.77 2.75 11.52
N VAL A 172 -21.41 2.38 12.61
CA VAL A 172 -22.32 3.24 13.38
C VAL A 172 -21.86 3.36 14.81
N PHE A 173 -21.83 4.61 15.28
CA PHE A 173 -21.36 5.01 16.59
C PHE A 173 -22.44 5.82 17.30
N ARG A 174 -22.31 5.86 18.62
CA ARG A 174 -22.94 6.89 19.45
C ARG A 174 -21.94 8.00 19.73
N LYS A 175 -22.37 9.24 19.62
CA LYS A 175 -21.56 10.40 19.98
C LYS A 175 -21.23 10.40 21.48
N SER A 176 -22.16 9.94 22.31
CA SER A 176 -21.95 9.77 23.75
C SER A 176 -21.00 8.63 24.10
N ASN A 177 -20.72 7.71 23.17
CA ASN A 177 -19.75 6.64 23.37
C ASN A 177 -18.32 7.21 23.25
N THR A 178 -17.45 6.85 24.20
CA THR A 178 -16.03 7.18 24.17
C THR A 178 -15.24 6.35 23.16
N LEU A 179 -15.90 5.44 22.44
CA LEU A 179 -15.29 4.66 21.37
C LEU A 179 -14.67 5.59 20.31
N ARG A 180 -13.38 5.34 20.05
CA ARG A 180 -12.57 6.10 19.10
C ARG A 180 -11.79 5.12 18.24
N LEU A 181 -11.55 5.52 17.01
CA LEU A 181 -10.61 4.80 16.15
C LEU A 181 -9.20 5.04 16.68
N ASP A 182 -8.33 4.06 16.48
CA ASP A 182 -6.93 4.19 16.83
C ASP A 182 -6.21 5.14 15.85
N ASP A 183 -5.79 6.30 16.35
CA ASP A 183 -5.04 7.30 15.60
C ASP A 183 -3.63 6.84 15.20
N ASN A 184 -3.20 5.67 15.68
CA ASN A 184 -1.92 5.05 15.37
C ASN A 184 -2.05 3.80 14.48
N LEU A 185 -3.27 3.38 14.13
CA LEU A 185 -3.45 2.24 13.22
C LEU A 185 -2.83 2.59 11.85
N PRO A 186 -1.79 1.86 11.38
CA PRO A 186 -0.93 2.38 10.31
C PRO A 186 -1.56 2.58 8.93
N SER A 187 -2.74 2.00 8.67
CA SER A 187 -3.38 2.03 7.36
C SER A 187 -4.91 1.99 7.43
N ILE A 188 -5.55 1.66 6.31
CA ILE A 188 -7.00 1.50 6.18
C ILE A 188 -7.52 0.13 6.66
N HIS A 189 -6.64 -0.79 7.03
CA HIS A 189 -6.99 -2.18 7.35
C HIS A 189 -7.29 -2.39 8.83
N LEU A 190 -8.15 -3.37 9.13
CA LEU A 190 -8.46 -3.85 10.49
C LEU A 190 -9.10 -2.80 11.42
N ILE A 191 -9.65 -1.72 10.86
CA ILE A 191 -10.36 -0.71 11.64
C ILE A 191 -11.56 -1.34 12.35
N GLY A 192 -12.36 -2.16 11.66
CA GLY A 192 -13.53 -2.81 12.25
C GLY A 192 -13.15 -3.78 13.36
N GLU A 193 -12.08 -4.56 13.16
CA GLU A 193 -11.58 -5.50 14.17
C GLU A 193 -11.02 -4.80 15.41
N ASP A 194 -10.17 -3.78 15.24
CA ASP A 194 -9.62 -3.01 16.35
C ASP A 194 -10.72 -2.33 17.17
N LEU A 195 -11.71 -1.78 16.47
CA LEU A 195 -12.80 -1.03 17.07
C LEU A 195 -13.75 -1.91 17.87
N ILE A 196 -14.03 -3.14 17.42
CA ILE A 196 -14.81 -4.12 18.19
C ILE A 196 -14.05 -4.51 19.47
N ARG A 197 -12.73 -4.68 19.41
CA ARG A 197 -11.95 -4.96 20.62
C ARG A 197 -12.01 -3.80 21.60
N ASN A 198 -11.91 -2.55 21.13
CA ASN A 198 -12.10 -1.37 21.97
C ASN A 198 -13.51 -1.37 22.61
N ALA A 199 -14.55 -1.70 21.86
CA ALA A 199 -15.92 -1.80 22.38
C ALA A 199 -16.05 -2.90 23.45
N ASN A 200 -15.45 -4.07 23.22
CA ASN A 200 -15.44 -5.18 24.18
C ASN A 200 -14.74 -4.81 25.50
N VAL A 201 -13.64 -4.03 25.45
CA VAL A 201 -12.97 -3.50 26.65
C VAL A 201 -13.90 -2.59 27.46
N LEU A 202 -14.82 -1.88 26.79
CA LEU A 202 -15.85 -1.05 27.42
C LEU A 202 -17.09 -1.85 27.86
N GLY A 203 -17.08 -3.17 27.70
CA GLY A 203 -18.22 -4.04 28.04
C GLY A 203 -19.40 -3.90 27.10
N GLN A 204 -19.16 -3.47 25.85
CA GLN A 204 -20.19 -3.26 24.83
C GLN A 204 -20.09 -4.31 23.72
N ASN A 205 -21.22 -4.59 23.06
CA ASN A 205 -21.30 -5.57 21.99
C ASN A 205 -21.31 -4.93 20.59
N ALA A 206 -20.95 -5.71 19.58
CA ALA A 206 -21.04 -5.35 18.17
C ALA A 206 -22.19 -6.08 17.48
N TYR A 207 -22.90 -5.38 16.58
CA TYR A 207 -24.04 -5.93 15.83
C TYR A 207 -23.96 -5.59 14.35
N VAL A 208 -24.50 -6.47 13.51
CA VAL A 208 -24.98 -6.05 12.19
C VAL A 208 -26.43 -5.63 12.29
N ILE A 209 -26.82 -4.63 11.50
CA ILE A 209 -28.16 -4.08 11.45
C ILE A 209 -28.75 -4.23 10.04
N ASN A 210 -30.05 -4.45 9.95
CA ASN A 210 -30.78 -4.58 8.69
C ASN A 210 -30.97 -3.20 8.06
N ALA A 211 -29.91 -2.69 7.43
CA ALA A 211 -29.89 -1.43 6.71
C ALA A 211 -28.95 -1.57 5.49
N PRO A 212 -29.35 -2.33 4.45
CA PRO A 212 -28.44 -2.71 3.37
C PRO A 212 -27.87 -1.49 2.64
N CYS A 213 -26.57 -1.53 2.33
CA CYS A 213 -25.92 -0.56 1.45
C CYS A 213 -25.39 -1.26 0.20
N ILE A 214 -25.00 -0.50 -0.82
CA ILE A 214 -24.37 -1.00 -2.05
C ILE A 214 -22.90 -0.58 -2.04
N HIS A 215 -21.97 -1.52 -1.91
CA HIS A 215 -20.54 -1.25 -1.88
C HIS A 215 -19.94 -1.37 -3.30
N LYS A 216 -19.20 -0.35 -3.74
CA LYS A 216 -18.64 -0.20 -5.10
C LYS A 216 -19.74 -0.13 -6.14
N TYR A 217 -20.61 0.88 -6.09
CA TYR A 217 -21.69 1.02 -7.06
C TYR A 217 -21.18 1.49 -8.43
N ALA A 218 -20.35 2.54 -8.44
CA ALA A 218 -19.73 3.08 -9.65
C ALA A 218 -18.23 3.40 -9.43
N ASP A 219 -17.47 3.41 -10.52
CA ASP A 219 -16.07 3.85 -10.54
C ASP A 219 -15.94 5.38 -10.53
N GLU A 220 -14.69 5.88 -10.52
CA GLU A 220 -14.36 7.30 -10.53
C GLU A 220 -14.80 8.05 -11.80
N CYS A 221 -15.20 7.33 -12.86
CA CYS A 221 -15.74 7.89 -14.09
C CYS A 221 -17.28 7.79 -14.13
N GLY A 222 -17.91 7.23 -13.11
CA GLY A 222 -19.35 7.03 -13.01
C GLY A 222 -19.87 5.79 -13.74
N ASN A 223 -19.00 4.91 -14.25
CA ASN A 223 -19.43 3.64 -14.83
C ASN A 223 -19.80 2.66 -13.74
N LEU A 224 -20.85 1.87 -13.96
CA LEU A 224 -21.31 0.88 -12.99
C LEU A 224 -20.30 -0.28 -12.88
N ILE A 225 -19.98 -0.65 -11.63
CA ILE A 225 -19.15 -1.82 -11.33
C ILE A 225 -20.05 -3.06 -11.25
N GLN A 226 -19.95 -3.94 -12.24
CA GLN A 226 -20.77 -5.16 -12.37
C GLN A 226 -20.03 -6.42 -11.90
N SER A 227 -18.71 -6.40 -11.93
CA SER A 227 -17.85 -7.52 -11.57
C SER A 227 -16.63 -7.09 -10.74
N ARG A 228 -15.96 -8.06 -10.10
CA ARG A 228 -14.70 -7.80 -9.38
C ARG A 228 -13.60 -7.26 -10.30
N GLY A 229 -13.61 -7.65 -11.58
CA GLY A 229 -12.64 -7.21 -12.58
C GLY A 229 -12.80 -5.73 -12.96
N ASP A 230 -14.00 -5.18 -12.74
CA ASP A 230 -14.31 -3.79 -13.07
C ASP A 230 -13.79 -2.82 -11.99
N SER A 231 -13.32 -3.33 -10.84
CA SER A 231 -12.82 -2.52 -9.73
C SER A 231 -11.30 -2.57 -9.62
N PRO A 232 -10.58 -1.48 -10.00
CA PRO A 232 -9.13 -1.40 -9.82
C PRO A 232 -8.69 -1.63 -8.36
N LYS A 233 -9.49 -1.13 -7.39
CA LYS A 233 -9.27 -1.31 -5.95
C LYS A 233 -9.28 -2.80 -5.54
N ILE A 234 -10.05 -3.67 -6.19
CA ILE A 234 -10.07 -5.12 -5.91
C ILE A 234 -8.88 -5.81 -6.59
N VAL A 235 -8.60 -5.47 -7.84
CA VAL A 235 -7.48 -6.05 -8.61
C VAL A 235 -6.14 -5.77 -7.91
N ASN A 236 -5.98 -4.58 -7.33
CA ASN A 236 -4.76 -4.18 -6.61
C ASN A 236 -4.47 -5.00 -5.33
N ARG A 237 -5.43 -5.76 -4.78
CA ARG A 237 -5.23 -6.51 -3.53
C ARG A 237 -4.20 -7.64 -3.63
N GLN A 238 -3.78 -8.00 -4.84
CA GLN A 238 -2.77 -9.03 -5.10
C GLN A 238 -1.33 -8.46 -5.18
N THR A 239 -1.17 -7.14 -5.20
CA THR A 239 0.15 -6.51 -5.33
C THR A 239 0.98 -6.63 -4.05
N PHE A 240 2.31 -6.59 -4.19
CA PHE A 240 3.20 -6.56 -3.04
C PHE A 240 3.04 -5.29 -2.20
N THR A 241 2.68 -4.16 -2.81
CA THR A 241 2.47 -2.89 -2.09
C THR A 241 1.28 -2.99 -1.14
N PHE A 242 0.16 -3.52 -1.62
CA PHE A 242 -1.04 -3.75 -0.81
C PHE A 242 -0.78 -4.76 0.31
N ARG A 243 -0.16 -5.89 -0.05
CA ARG A 243 0.17 -6.94 0.93
C ARG A 243 1.10 -6.43 2.03
N ALA A 244 2.10 -5.61 1.69
CA ALA A 244 3.01 -5.04 2.68
C ALA A 244 2.30 -4.10 3.65
N GLU A 245 1.38 -3.24 3.17
CA GLU A 245 0.56 -2.37 4.01
C GLU A 245 -0.35 -3.20 4.95
N LEU A 246 -1.05 -4.19 4.40
CA LEU A 246 -1.94 -5.10 5.15
C LEU A 246 -1.19 -5.91 6.20
N GLU A 247 -0.11 -6.61 5.82
CA GLU A 247 0.66 -7.45 6.73
C GLU A 247 1.31 -6.61 7.84
N SER A 248 1.80 -5.40 7.53
CA SER A 248 2.33 -4.48 8.53
C SER A 248 1.23 -4.09 9.52
N THR A 249 0.07 -3.69 9.03
CA THR A 249 -1.05 -3.28 9.89
C THR A 249 -1.53 -4.43 10.78
N HIS A 250 -1.52 -5.66 10.27
CA HIS A 250 -1.81 -6.85 11.05
C HIS A 250 -0.78 -7.08 12.16
N GLU A 251 0.51 -6.92 11.89
CA GLU A 251 1.56 -7.00 12.91
C GLU A 251 1.41 -5.93 14.00
N TYR A 252 1.09 -4.69 13.63
CA TYR A 252 0.76 -3.63 14.60
C TYR A 252 -0.43 -4.01 15.48
N TYR A 253 -1.52 -4.49 14.87
CA TYR A 253 -2.72 -4.90 15.59
C TYR A 253 -2.42 -6.05 16.57
N LEU A 254 -1.66 -7.05 16.16
CA LEU A 254 -1.26 -8.15 17.05
C LEU A 254 -0.43 -7.65 18.23
N ASP A 255 0.51 -6.74 17.99
CA ASP A 255 1.37 -6.16 19.04
C ASP A 255 0.57 -5.34 20.05
N LYS A 256 -0.29 -4.42 19.55
CA LYS A 256 -1.20 -3.61 20.36
C LYS A 256 -2.03 -4.44 21.34
N TRP A 257 -2.52 -5.59 20.88
CA TRP A 257 -3.41 -6.45 21.66
C TRP A 257 -2.69 -7.60 22.38
N GLY A 258 -1.34 -7.64 22.37
CA GLY A 258 -0.56 -8.70 23.03
C GLY A 258 -0.78 -10.09 22.44
N LEU A 259 -1.14 -10.15 21.15
CA LEU A 259 -1.42 -11.37 20.39
C LEU A 259 -0.22 -11.79 19.52
N SER A 260 0.84 -10.99 19.49
CA SER A 260 2.07 -11.28 18.76
C SER A 260 2.67 -12.62 19.20
N PRO A 261 2.97 -13.54 18.27
CA PRO A 261 3.64 -14.78 18.62
C PRO A 261 5.05 -14.50 19.14
N ALA A 262 5.57 -15.41 19.98
CA ALA A 262 6.97 -15.39 20.38
C ALA A 262 7.87 -15.50 19.12
N CYS A 263 8.86 -14.62 19.03
CA CYS A 263 9.77 -14.55 17.87
C CYS A 263 11.09 -15.25 18.20
N GLU A 264 11.63 -16.01 17.24
CA GLU A 264 12.96 -16.64 17.34
C GLU A 264 14.09 -15.60 17.38
N THR A 265 15.22 -15.97 17.99
CA THR A 265 16.38 -15.08 18.17
C THR A 265 17.29 -15.01 16.94
N LEU A 266 17.87 -13.83 16.74
CA LEU A 266 18.73 -13.39 15.62
C LEU A 266 19.87 -14.36 15.25
N GLU A 267 20.49 -14.99 16.25
CA GLU A 267 21.68 -15.85 16.11
C GLU A 267 21.40 -17.18 15.40
N GLN A 268 20.12 -17.58 15.27
CA GLN A 268 19.73 -18.81 14.59
C GLN A 268 19.51 -18.63 13.08
N VAL A 269 19.48 -17.38 12.58
CA VAL A 269 19.04 -17.05 11.23
C VAL A 269 20.18 -16.78 10.26
N LEU A 270 21.25 -16.11 10.70
CA LEU A 270 22.37 -15.69 9.87
C LEU A 270 23.64 -16.45 10.27
N GLY A 271 23.79 -17.68 9.75
CA GLY A 271 24.99 -18.50 9.91
C GLY A 271 25.58 -18.87 8.56
N SER A 272 26.24 -17.93 7.89
CA SER A 272 26.98 -18.26 6.66
C SER A 272 28.25 -17.46 6.49
N ASP A 273 29.31 -18.15 6.05
CA ASP A 273 30.61 -17.59 5.62
C ASP A 273 30.54 -16.86 4.26
N LYS A 274 29.34 -16.54 3.78
CA LYS A 274 29.10 -15.95 2.46
C LYS A 274 28.93 -14.43 2.54
N GLN A 275 29.45 -13.73 1.54
CA GLN A 275 29.39 -12.27 1.46
C GLN A 275 28.09 -11.80 0.79
N LEU A 276 27.31 -10.97 1.50
CA LEU A 276 26.12 -10.31 0.95
C LEU A 276 26.50 -9.07 0.13
N ILE A 277 25.93 -8.95 -1.06
CA ILE A 277 26.01 -7.80 -1.97
C ILE A 277 24.62 -7.19 -2.16
N ILE A 278 24.46 -5.91 -1.84
CA ILE A 278 23.20 -5.17 -2.00
C ILE A 278 23.32 -4.21 -3.17
N PHE A 279 22.45 -4.39 -4.17
CA PHE A 279 22.43 -3.57 -5.37
C PHE A 279 21.42 -2.43 -5.25
N LEU A 280 21.91 -1.18 -5.27
CA LEU A 280 21.11 0.03 -5.14
C LEU A 280 21.01 0.75 -6.50
N SER A 281 19.81 1.15 -6.89
CA SER A 281 19.59 1.95 -8.11
C SER A 281 18.17 2.49 -8.19
N ARG A 282 17.98 3.67 -8.80
CA ARG A 282 16.65 4.24 -9.02
C ARG A 282 15.86 3.29 -9.93
N GLY A 283 14.59 3.01 -9.62
CA GLY A 283 13.73 2.16 -10.45
C GLY A 283 13.37 2.77 -11.80
N GLY A 284 13.94 2.24 -12.88
CA GLY A 284 13.82 2.78 -14.25
C GLY A 284 15.09 3.48 -14.77
N SER A 285 16.24 3.33 -14.09
CA SER A 285 17.54 3.92 -14.50
C SER A 285 18.35 2.96 -15.35
N GLY A 286 17.80 1.79 -15.66
CA GLY A 286 18.54 0.67 -16.26
C GLY A 286 18.98 -0.38 -15.25
N SER A 287 18.40 -0.41 -14.04
CA SER A 287 18.79 -1.30 -12.94
C SER A 287 18.83 -2.79 -13.27
N ARG A 288 18.16 -3.23 -14.35
CA ARG A 288 18.31 -4.59 -14.86
C ARG A 288 19.78 -4.97 -15.09
N LEU A 289 20.60 -4.05 -15.59
CA LEU A 289 22.02 -4.29 -15.86
C LEU A 289 22.82 -4.69 -14.60
N LEU A 290 22.37 -4.29 -13.41
CA LEU A 290 22.98 -4.78 -12.16
C LEU A 290 22.81 -6.29 -11.96
N SER A 291 21.73 -6.86 -12.45
CA SER A 291 21.47 -8.31 -12.36
C SER A 291 22.31 -9.10 -13.36
N GLU A 292 22.61 -8.49 -14.51
CA GLU A 292 23.50 -9.07 -15.52
C GLU A 292 24.96 -8.97 -15.04
N LEU A 293 25.34 -7.84 -14.42
CA LEU A 293 26.63 -7.69 -13.73
C LEU A 293 26.79 -8.72 -12.59
N ALA A 294 25.74 -8.96 -11.79
CA ALA A 294 25.78 -9.96 -10.74
C ALA A 294 26.11 -11.37 -11.29
N GLN A 295 25.48 -11.75 -12.41
CA GLN A 295 25.77 -13.03 -13.09
C GLN A 295 27.22 -13.10 -13.59
N ASP A 296 27.73 -12.02 -14.18
CA ASP A 296 29.12 -11.97 -14.67
C ASP A 296 30.17 -12.05 -13.56
N LEU A 297 29.78 -11.77 -12.32
CA LEU A 297 30.63 -11.83 -11.14
C LEU A 297 30.34 -13.04 -10.25
N ASN A 298 29.51 -13.98 -10.72
CA ASN A 298 29.07 -15.16 -9.97
C ASN A 298 28.42 -14.81 -8.61
N ILE A 299 27.73 -13.67 -8.54
CA ILE A 299 26.93 -13.27 -7.37
C ILE A 299 25.54 -13.89 -7.54
N ASP A 300 25.22 -14.84 -6.67
CA ASP A 300 23.96 -15.58 -6.76
C ASP A 300 22.81 -14.74 -6.16
N MET A 301 21.78 -14.49 -6.97
CA MET A 301 20.65 -13.63 -6.63
C MET A 301 19.39 -14.44 -6.26
N GLY A 302 19.52 -15.77 -6.15
CA GLY A 302 18.41 -16.70 -5.96
C GLY A 302 17.62 -16.99 -7.24
N SER A 303 16.63 -17.88 -7.14
CA SER A 303 15.84 -18.34 -8.28
C SER A 303 14.62 -17.49 -8.61
N GLU A 304 14.20 -16.63 -7.68
CA GLU A 304 12.96 -15.86 -7.77
C GLU A 304 13.21 -14.38 -8.13
N LEU A 305 13.48 -14.14 -9.41
CA LEU A 305 13.66 -12.79 -9.97
C LEU A 305 12.49 -12.42 -10.89
N ASN A 306 12.08 -11.14 -10.88
CA ASN A 306 11.12 -10.64 -11.87
C ASN A 306 11.80 -10.28 -13.21
N GLY A 307 11.02 -9.85 -14.22
CA GLY A 307 11.57 -9.49 -15.54
C GLY A 307 12.55 -8.30 -15.57
N SER A 308 12.62 -7.52 -14.48
CA SER A 308 13.60 -6.43 -14.28
C SER A 308 14.80 -6.85 -13.43
N GLY A 309 14.86 -8.12 -13.01
CA GLY A 309 15.89 -8.66 -12.13
C GLY A 309 15.74 -8.27 -10.66
N ASP A 310 14.55 -7.84 -10.23
CA ASP A 310 14.31 -7.56 -8.81
C ASP A 310 14.14 -8.86 -8.02
N SER A 311 14.72 -8.91 -6.82
CA SER A 311 14.68 -10.08 -5.94
C SER A 311 13.35 -10.19 -5.20
N ILE A 312 12.44 -11.02 -5.72
CA ILE A 312 11.09 -11.21 -5.17
C ILE A 312 11.08 -11.59 -3.67
N PRO A 313 11.96 -12.48 -3.16
CA PRO A 313 11.99 -12.84 -1.74
C PRO A 313 12.21 -11.66 -0.79
N MET A 314 12.79 -10.55 -1.27
CA MET A 314 13.10 -9.37 -0.47
C MET A 314 12.00 -8.29 -0.52
N VAL A 315 11.09 -8.34 -1.51
CA VAL A 315 10.13 -7.25 -1.80
C VAL A 315 9.26 -6.93 -0.58
N LEU A 316 8.61 -7.93 0.01
CA LEU A 316 7.73 -7.71 1.15
C LEU A 316 8.49 -7.17 2.37
N ALA A 317 9.69 -7.68 2.67
CA ALA A 317 10.45 -7.22 3.83
C ALA A 317 10.88 -5.75 3.68
N ILE A 318 11.33 -5.35 2.48
CA ILE A 318 11.72 -3.96 2.21
C ILE A 318 10.49 -3.04 2.23
N TYR A 319 9.38 -3.44 1.61
CA TYR A 319 8.16 -2.63 1.60
C TYR A 319 7.57 -2.47 3.00
N LYS A 320 7.51 -3.55 3.79
CA LYS A 320 7.07 -3.50 5.20
C LYS A 320 7.99 -2.61 6.02
N ALA A 321 9.31 -2.67 5.81
CA ALA A 321 10.24 -1.78 6.49
C ALA A 321 9.95 -0.30 6.19
N ILE A 322 9.74 0.05 4.91
CA ILE A 322 9.35 1.41 4.49
C ILE A 322 8.03 1.85 5.15
N PHE A 323 7.01 0.99 5.20
CA PHE A 323 5.76 1.31 5.90
C PHE A 323 6.00 1.54 7.40
N LYS A 324 6.69 0.62 8.07
CA LYS A 324 6.89 0.64 9.51
C LYS A 324 7.61 1.89 9.97
N ILE A 325 8.77 2.18 9.41
CA ILE A 325 9.59 3.31 9.86
C ILE A 325 8.89 4.67 9.65
N ASN A 326 7.94 4.75 8.71
CA ASN A 326 7.28 6.00 8.34
C ASN A 326 5.85 6.14 8.90
N ARG A 327 5.17 5.05 9.26
CA ARG A 327 3.75 5.08 9.69
C ARG A 327 3.52 4.56 11.10
N PHE A 328 4.45 3.79 11.68
CA PHE A 328 4.23 3.19 12.99
C PHE A 328 4.66 4.13 14.10
N PRO A 329 3.99 4.07 15.27
CA PRO A 329 4.48 4.73 16.46
C PRO A 329 5.85 4.21 16.87
N SER A 330 6.70 5.11 17.38
CA SER A 330 8.03 4.74 17.89
C SER A 330 7.97 3.73 19.05
N SER A 331 6.86 3.69 19.80
CA SER A 331 6.63 2.74 20.89
C SER A 331 6.64 1.27 20.45
N CYS A 332 6.40 1.00 19.17
CA CYS A 332 6.44 -0.35 18.59
C CYS A 332 7.84 -0.78 18.13
N ASP A 333 8.87 0.08 18.27
CA ASP A 333 10.24 -0.19 17.80
C ASP A 333 10.28 -0.66 16.32
N PRO A 334 9.78 0.18 15.38
CA PRO A 334 9.60 -0.22 13.98
C PRO A 334 10.90 -0.62 13.28
N GLU A 335 12.04 -0.02 13.65
CA GLU A 335 13.36 -0.39 13.13
C GLU A 335 13.71 -1.83 13.50
N LYS A 336 13.66 -2.19 14.79
CA LYS A 336 13.96 -3.55 15.25
C LYS A 336 13.05 -4.59 14.62
N GLN A 337 11.76 -4.30 14.50
CA GLN A 337 10.83 -5.18 13.80
C GLN A 337 11.20 -5.36 12.33
N SER A 338 11.65 -4.28 11.68
CA SER A 338 12.01 -4.29 10.26
C SER A 338 13.32 -5.02 10.02
N VAL A 339 14.33 -4.85 10.88
CA VAL A 339 15.58 -5.64 10.89
C VAL A 339 15.28 -7.13 10.97
N ARG A 340 14.40 -7.55 11.88
CA ARG A 340 13.97 -8.96 11.99
C ARG A 340 13.33 -9.48 10.70
N GLY A 341 12.44 -8.70 10.10
CA GLY A 341 11.81 -9.04 8.82
C GLY A 341 12.82 -9.17 7.67
N LEU A 342 13.80 -8.27 7.61
CA LEU A 342 14.91 -8.32 6.65
C LEU A 342 15.76 -9.58 6.86
N HIS A 343 16.09 -9.95 8.10
CA HIS A 343 16.84 -11.18 8.40
C HIS A 343 16.09 -12.44 7.97
N TYR A 344 14.78 -12.51 8.22
CA TYR A 344 13.96 -13.64 7.79
C TYR A 344 13.94 -13.77 6.26
N ALA A 345 13.72 -12.67 5.54
CA ALA A 345 13.75 -12.67 4.08
C ALA A 345 15.13 -13.03 3.53
N ALA A 346 16.20 -12.51 4.13
CA ALA A 346 17.58 -12.84 3.80
C ALA A 346 17.90 -14.33 3.99
N ARG A 347 17.45 -14.95 5.09
CA ARG A 347 17.62 -16.41 5.29
C ARG A 347 16.86 -17.22 4.25
N ASN A 348 15.63 -16.81 3.92
CA ASN A 348 14.86 -17.48 2.88
C ASN A 348 15.59 -17.41 1.53
N LEU A 349 16.07 -16.23 1.14
CA LEU A 349 16.87 -16.05 -0.06
C LEU A 349 18.15 -16.90 -0.01
N LEU A 350 18.89 -16.85 1.10
CA LEU A 350 20.12 -17.62 1.31
C LEU A 350 19.91 -19.13 1.17
N SER A 351 18.75 -19.65 1.55
CA SER A 351 18.41 -21.07 1.39
C SER A 351 18.26 -21.51 -0.09
N GLN A 352 18.09 -20.54 -1.01
CA GLN A 352 18.04 -20.77 -2.45
C GLN A 352 19.43 -20.69 -3.11
N ILE A 353 20.43 -20.16 -2.39
CA ILE A 353 21.76 -19.91 -2.91
C ILE A 353 22.55 -21.22 -2.98
N GLY A 354 23.16 -21.48 -4.14
CA GLY A 354 23.99 -22.66 -4.37
C GLY A 354 25.35 -22.58 -3.68
N ASN A 355 26.43 -22.99 -4.35
CA ASN A 355 27.79 -22.95 -3.78
C ASN A 355 28.49 -21.58 -3.91
N SER A 356 27.80 -20.54 -4.38
CA SER A 356 28.46 -19.23 -4.53
C SER A 356 28.89 -18.65 -3.18
N MET A 357 30.09 -18.06 -3.17
CA MET A 357 30.64 -17.29 -2.04
C MET A 357 29.94 -15.94 -1.89
N PHE A 358 29.45 -15.37 -3.00
CA PHE A 358 28.76 -14.09 -3.03
C PHE A 358 27.29 -14.32 -3.36
N TRP A 359 26.43 -13.65 -2.61
CA TRP A 359 25.01 -13.66 -2.87
C TRP A 359 24.46 -12.26 -2.66
N GLY A 360 23.31 -11.97 -3.25
CA GLY A 360 22.82 -10.60 -3.22
C GLY A 360 21.35 -10.46 -3.52
N PHE A 361 20.89 -9.23 -3.37
CA PHE A 361 19.58 -8.84 -3.85
C PHE A 361 19.60 -7.46 -4.46
N LYS A 362 18.65 -7.23 -5.36
CA LYS A 362 18.41 -5.95 -6.02
C LYS A 362 16.95 -5.59 -5.87
N LEU A 363 16.70 -4.39 -5.36
CA LEU A 363 15.37 -3.79 -5.36
C LEU A 363 15.52 -2.27 -5.33
N PRO A 364 14.94 -1.50 -6.26
CA PRO A 364 15.09 -0.05 -6.27
C PRO A 364 14.69 0.66 -4.97
N GLU A 365 13.63 0.18 -4.33
CA GLU A 365 13.10 0.71 -3.08
C GLU A 365 14.05 0.54 -1.89
N ALA A 366 15.07 -0.32 -2.00
CA ALA A 366 16.13 -0.42 -1.00
C ALA A 366 16.87 0.92 -0.77
N MET A 367 16.88 1.82 -1.77
CA MET A 367 17.45 3.17 -1.63
C MET A 367 16.71 4.06 -0.62
N LEU A 368 15.49 3.68 -0.19
CA LEU A 368 14.72 4.45 0.80
C LEU A 368 15.13 4.12 2.23
N ILE A 369 15.87 3.03 2.46
CA ILE A 369 16.21 2.52 3.80
C ILE A 369 17.69 2.08 3.94
N PRO A 370 18.68 2.79 3.37
CA PRO A 370 20.06 2.33 3.38
C PRO A 370 20.64 2.16 4.79
N ASP A 371 20.31 3.05 5.74
CA ASP A 371 20.77 2.95 7.12
C ASP A 371 20.24 1.71 7.84
N LEU A 372 18.96 1.38 7.61
CA LEU A 372 18.34 0.17 8.14
C LEU A 372 18.97 -1.09 7.53
N LEU A 373 19.37 -1.04 6.26
CA LEU A 373 20.08 -2.14 5.61
C LEU A 373 21.48 -2.33 6.18
N VAL A 374 22.20 -1.24 6.50
CA VAL A 374 23.47 -1.32 7.24
C VAL A 374 23.27 -1.92 8.63
N GLN A 375 22.25 -1.47 9.35
CA GLN A 375 21.92 -1.99 10.68
C GLN A 375 21.59 -3.49 10.63
N ALA A 376 20.81 -3.91 9.63
CA ALA A 376 20.45 -5.31 9.44
C ALA A 376 21.65 -6.15 8.97
N PHE A 377 22.51 -5.60 8.10
CA PHE A 377 23.59 -6.32 7.45
C PHE A 377 24.92 -5.53 7.53
N PRO A 378 25.55 -5.44 8.71
CA PRO A 378 26.70 -4.55 8.92
C PRO A 378 27.94 -4.92 8.09
N ASN A 379 28.02 -6.17 7.63
CA ASN A 379 29.12 -6.66 6.79
C ASN A 379 28.76 -6.69 5.30
N ALA A 380 27.59 -6.21 4.88
CA ALA A 380 27.20 -6.20 3.48
C ALA A 380 28.09 -5.22 2.67
N LYS A 381 28.36 -5.60 1.42
CA LYS A 381 28.92 -4.69 0.41
C LYS A 381 27.79 -4.16 -0.47
N PHE A 382 27.93 -2.94 -0.95
CA PHE A 382 26.92 -2.22 -1.70
C PHE A 382 27.46 -1.82 -3.06
N ILE A 383 26.68 -2.06 -4.11
CA ILE A 383 26.96 -1.57 -5.45
C ILE A 383 25.83 -0.61 -5.83
N HIS A 384 26.16 0.67 -5.99
CA HIS A 384 25.20 1.72 -6.33
C HIS A 384 25.37 2.12 -7.79
N MET A 385 24.32 1.92 -8.59
CA MET A 385 24.29 2.39 -9.96
C MET A 385 23.54 3.72 -10.07
N VAL A 386 24.26 4.73 -10.53
CA VAL A 386 23.73 6.06 -10.86
C VAL A 386 23.56 6.21 -12.37
N ARG A 387 22.62 7.04 -12.80
CA ARG A 387 22.38 7.46 -14.18
C ARG A 387 22.04 8.94 -14.14
N ASP A 388 22.22 9.70 -15.23
CA ASP A 388 21.77 11.10 -15.26
C ASP A 388 20.31 11.18 -14.75
N PRO A 389 20.08 11.86 -13.61
CA PRO A 389 18.75 12.03 -13.04
C PRO A 389 17.76 12.62 -14.05
N LEU A 390 18.19 13.52 -14.93
CA LEU A 390 17.31 14.14 -15.92
C LEU A 390 16.79 13.11 -16.93
N ALA A 391 17.70 12.33 -17.52
CA ALA A 391 17.35 11.24 -18.43
C ALA A 391 16.48 10.18 -17.73
N THR A 392 16.69 9.99 -16.43
CA THR A 392 15.96 9.04 -15.60
C THR A 392 14.51 9.47 -15.33
N CYS A 393 14.29 10.75 -15.01
CA CYS A 393 12.99 11.32 -14.67
C CYS A 393 12.10 11.57 -15.88
N LEU A 394 12.67 12.00 -17.01
CA LEU A 394 11.92 12.29 -18.24
C LEU A 394 11.59 11.03 -19.06
N ARG A 395 12.17 9.87 -18.71
CA ARG A 395 11.99 8.63 -19.48
C ARG A 395 10.71 7.88 -19.16
N ARG A 396 10.38 7.71 -17.88
CA ARG A 396 9.20 6.96 -17.38
C ARG A 396 8.95 7.22 -15.90
N THR A 397 7.72 6.93 -15.45
CA THR A 397 7.38 6.91 -14.03
C THR A 397 7.83 5.62 -13.33
N HIS A 398 7.89 5.69 -12.00
CA HIS A 398 8.16 4.59 -11.07
C HIS A 398 7.09 4.57 -9.98
N MET A 399 6.85 3.41 -9.34
CA MET A 399 5.77 3.27 -8.37
C MET A 399 5.94 4.18 -7.13
N THR A 400 7.18 4.44 -6.72
CA THR A 400 7.51 5.37 -5.62
C THR A 400 7.12 6.82 -5.90
N ALA A 401 6.79 7.15 -7.16
CA ALA A 401 6.39 8.48 -7.61
C ALA A 401 4.92 8.54 -8.08
N ARG A 402 4.07 7.61 -7.63
CA ARG A 402 2.64 7.56 -8.00
C ARG A 402 1.77 7.26 -6.78
N LEU A 403 0.60 7.90 -6.68
CA LEU A 403 -0.35 7.65 -5.60
C LEU A 403 -1.33 6.47 -5.87
N ASP A 404 -1.17 5.81 -7.02
CA ASP A 404 -1.99 4.66 -7.45
C ASP A 404 -1.62 3.34 -6.75
N ASN A 405 -0.60 3.36 -5.89
CA ASN A 405 -0.12 2.21 -5.11
C ASN A 405 0.27 2.64 -3.69
N GLU A 406 0.29 1.68 -2.77
CA GLU A 406 0.41 1.93 -1.33
C GLU A 406 1.81 2.44 -0.96
N ILE A 407 2.88 1.98 -1.63
CA ILE A 407 4.24 2.46 -1.37
C ILE A 407 4.39 3.92 -1.79
N GLY A 408 3.90 4.29 -2.98
CA GLY A 408 3.96 5.66 -3.46
C GLY A 408 3.17 6.64 -2.59
N ARG A 409 2.07 6.20 -1.95
CA ARG A 409 1.34 7.00 -0.94
C ARG A 409 2.15 7.28 0.33
N VAL A 410 3.26 6.58 0.54
CA VAL A 410 4.23 6.89 1.60
C VAL A 410 5.38 7.70 1.02
N THR A 411 6.01 7.20 -0.03
CA THR A 411 7.31 7.73 -0.49
C THR A 411 7.21 9.07 -1.22
N LEU A 412 6.10 9.34 -1.93
CA LEU A 412 5.96 10.58 -2.67
C LEU A 412 5.73 11.80 -1.75
N PRO A 413 4.80 11.74 -0.76
CA PRO A 413 4.71 12.79 0.27
C PRO A 413 6.02 13.04 1.00
N LEU A 414 6.73 11.98 1.43
CA LEU A 414 8.03 12.10 2.08
C LEU A 414 9.07 12.80 1.20
N ALA A 415 9.08 12.51 -0.10
CA ALA A 415 9.97 13.18 -1.04
C ALA A 415 9.64 14.67 -1.18
N TYR A 416 8.36 15.05 -1.19
CA TYR A 416 7.94 16.46 -1.21
C TYR A 416 8.36 17.18 0.07
N GLU A 417 8.06 16.60 1.22
CA GLU A 417 8.40 17.14 2.54
C GLU A 417 9.92 17.30 2.71
N ALA A 418 10.71 16.31 2.29
CA ALA A 418 12.18 16.37 2.31
C ALA A 418 12.77 17.48 1.41
N ASN A 419 12.01 17.95 0.42
CA ASN A 419 12.35 19.07 -0.44
C ASN A 419 11.67 20.40 0.01
N GLY A 420 11.07 20.43 1.21
CA GLY A 420 10.43 21.61 1.77
C GLY A 420 9.10 22.00 1.11
N LEU A 421 8.41 21.04 0.49
CA LEU A 421 7.15 21.25 -0.23
C LEU A 421 5.97 20.65 0.54
N SER A 422 4.78 21.18 0.28
CA SER A 422 3.53 20.60 0.81
C SER A 422 3.13 19.37 0.00
N ALA A 423 2.68 18.31 0.68
CA ALA A 423 2.12 17.13 0.04
C ALA A 423 0.92 17.46 -0.88
N SER A 424 0.17 18.54 -0.60
CA SER A 424 -0.94 18.97 -1.45
C SER A 424 -0.51 19.38 -2.87
N GLN A 425 0.74 19.78 -3.08
CA GLN A 425 1.26 20.14 -4.40
C GLN A 425 1.34 18.93 -5.35
N ILE A 426 1.36 17.70 -4.80
CA ILE A 426 1.35 16.46 -5.59
C ILE A 426 0.13 16.40 -6.51
N LEU A 427 -1.02 16.94 -6.08
CA LEU A 427 -2.27 16.93 -6.85
C LEU A 427 -2.22 17.79 -8.12
N THR A 428 -1.31 18.77 -8.16
CA THR A 428 -1.19 19.72 -9.28
C THR A 428 0.09 19.54 -10.10
N ASP A 429 1.13 18.97 -9.50
CA ASP A 429 2.40 18.74 -10.17
C ASP A 429 2.34 17.61 -11.19
N SER A 430 3.15 17.72 -12.24
CA SER A 430 3.23 16.69 -13.27
C SER A 430 3.91 15.42 -12.73
N PRO A 431 3.62 14.24 -13.32
CA PRO A 431 4.32 13.00 -12.98
C PRO A 431 5.86 13.09 -13.12
N ALA A 432 6.35 13.97 -13.99
CA ALA A 432 7.79 14.20 -14.13
C ALA A 432 8.40 14.93 -12.92
N LYS A 433 7.66 15.88 -12.33
CA LYS A 433 8.04 16.52 -11.06
C LYS A 433 8.00 15.53 -9.90
N HIS A 434 6.98 14.66 -9.85
CA HIS A 434 6.92 13.57 -8.86
C HIS A 434 8.17 12.69 -8.94
N MET A 435 8.56 12.30 -10.15
CA MET A 435 9.80 11.56 -10.42
C MET A 435 11.05 12.33 -10.01
N ALA A 436 11.11 13.64 -10.25
CA ALA A 436 12.25 14.47 -9.89
C ALA A 436 12.46 14.52 -8.37
N TYR A 437 11.43 14.87 -7.60
CA TYR A 437 11.54 14.97 -6.13
C TYR A 437 11.83 13.63 -5.48
N THR A 438 11.18 12.54 -5.94
CA THR A 438 11.47 11.19 -5.43
C THR A 438 12.88 10.73 -5.79
N THR A 439 13.39 11.06 -6.97
CA THR A 439 14.77 10.76 -7.37
C THR A 439 15.77 11.52 -6.51
N VAL A 440 15.55 12.83 -6.25
CA VAL A 440 16.37 13.61 -5.33
C VAL A 440 16.39 12.97 -3.94
N HIS A 441 15.21 12.66 -3.40
CA HIS A 441 15.08 12.09 -2.07
C HIS A 441 15.80 10.74 -1.95
N GLN A 442 15.56 9.80 -2.87
CA GLN A 442 16.19 8.46 -2.83
C GLN A 442 17.71 8.52 -3.00
N LEU A 443 18.23 9.37 -3.89
CA LEU A 443 19.68 9.56 -4.02
C LEU A 443 20.28 10.15 -2.74
N GLN A 444 19.59 11.12 -2.15
CA GLN A 444 20.04 11.75 -0.90
C GLN A 444 20.12 10.76 0.26
N GLN A 445 19.14 9.84 0.39
CA GLN A 445 19.20 8.75 1.39
C GLN A 445 20.48 7.91 1.26
N VAL A 446 20.83 7.46 0.04
CA VAL A 446 22.05 6.67 -0.19
C VAL A 446 23.30 7.48 0.10
N PHE A 447 23.29 8.76 -0.26
CA PHE A 447 24.41 9.66 -0.04
C PHE A 447 24.68 9.99 1.43
N ASP A 448 23.64 10.19 2.21
CA ASP A 448 23.78 10.45 3.65
C ASP A 448 24.28 9.18 4.36
N SER A 449 23.71 8.02 4.01
CA SER A 449 24.18 6.72 4.49
C SER A 449 25.62 6.42 4.08
N SER A 450 26.01 6.78 2.86
CA SER A 450 27.39 6.60 2.37
C SER A 450 28.41 7.36 3.20
N LYS A 451 28.09 8.62 3.52
CA LYS A 451 28.93 9.49 4.34
C LYS A 451 29.05 9.00 5.79
N LEU A 452 28.00 8.40 6.34
CA LEU A 452 27.93 8.01 7.74
C LEU A 452 28.41 6.58 8.00
N HIS A 453 28.14 5.66 7.07
CA HIS A 453 28.15 4.23 7.36
C HIS A 453 28.80 3.37 6.27
N LEU A 454 28.54 3.63 4.98
CA LEU A 454 28.95 2.68 3.93
C LEU A 454 30.45 2.73 3.62
N GLY A 455 31.07 3.92 3.59
CA GLY A 455 32.53 4.06 3.41
C GLY A 455 33.13 3.18 2.31
N SER A 456 34.11 2.34 2.65
CA SER A 456 34.77 1.41 1.71
C SER A 456 33.90 0.23 1.25
N ASN A 457 32.73 0.02 1.87
CA ASN A 457 31.78 -1.02 1.51
C ASN A 457 30.84 -0.60 0.38
N LEU A 458 30.92 0.64 -0.12
CA LEU A 458 30.17 1.12 -1.28
C LEU A 458 31.06 1.20 -2.52
N PHE A 459 30.58 0.67 -3.64
CA PHE A 459 31.16 0.87 -4.97
C PHE A 459 30.12 1.52 -5.88
N GLU A 460 30.42 2.70 -6.42
CA GLU A 460 29.52 3.42 -7.32
C GLU A 460 29.90 3.18 -8.79
N ILE A 461 28.90 2.95 -9.64
CA ILE A 461 29.06 2.80 -11.10
C ILE A 461 28.05 3.68 -11.82
N ARG A 462 28.43 4.20 -12.98
CA ARG A 462 27.52 4.97 -13.84
C ARG A 462 26.91 4.08 -14.91
N PHE A 463 25.63 4.28 -15.17
CA PHE A 463 24.91 3.64 -16.28
C PHE A 463 25.59 3.95 -17.61
N GLU A 464 26.05 5.19 -17.79
CA GLU A 464 26.74 5.63 -19.00
C GLU A 464 28.05 4.85 -19.22
N ASP A 465 28.84 4.62 -18.16
CA ASP A 465 30.08 3.83 -18.23
C ASP A 465 29.79 2.35 -18.54
N ILE A 466 28.68 1.81 -18.05
CA ILE A 466 28.24 0.43 -18.40
C ILE A 466 27.92 0.34 -19.89
N CYS A 467 27.24 1.34 -20.44
CA CYS A 467 26.90 1.37 -21.87
C CYS A 467 28.13 1.52 -22.77
N GLU A 468 29.12 2.31 -22.35
CA GLU A 468 30.33 2.58 -23.14
C GLU A 468 31.38 1.46 -23.02
N ALA A 469 31.64 0.98 -21.80
CA ALA A 469 32.73 0.07 -21.50
C ALA A 469 32.34 -1.02 -20.48
N PRO A 470 31.37 -1.90 -20.80
CA PRO A 470 30.81 -2.88 -19.85
C PRO A 470 31.87 -3.83 -19.28
N ALA A 471 32.80 -4.31 -20.11
CA ALA A 471 33.87 -5.20 -19.67
C ALA A 471 34.82 -4.53 -18.66
N SER A 472 35.13 -3.25 -18.85
CA SER A 472 35.96 -2.47 -17.91
C SER A 472 35.23 -2.25 -16.58
N VAL A 473 33.93 -1.93 -16.63
CA VAL A 473 33.11 -1.80 -15.42
C VAL A 473 33.06 -3.12 -14.64
N ALA A 474 32.78 -4.24 -15.32
CA ALA A 474 32.77 -5.56 -14.69
C ALA A 474 34.14 -5.91 -14.07
N ALA A 475 35.25 -5.62 -14.76
CA ALA A 475 36.60 -5.85 -14.24
C ALA A 475 36.92 -5.01 -13.00
N ASN A 476 36.50 -3.74 -12.96
CA ASN A 476 36.69 -2.86 -11.80
C ASN A 476 35.93 -3.35 -10.58
N VAL A 477 34.67 -3.75 -10.76
CA VAL A 477 33.85 -4.32 -9.66
C VAL A 477 34.43 -5.66 -9.21
N ALA A 478 34.86 -6.51 -10.15
CA ALA A 478 35.51 -7.78 -9.82
C ALA A 478 36.77 -7.57 -8.98
N SER A 479 37.61 -6.61 -9.34
CA SER A 479 38.81 -6.23 -8.60
C SER A 479 38.48 -5.79 -7.17
N TRP A 480 37.47 -4.93 -7.01
CA TRP A 480 37.02 -4.46 -5.69
C TRP A 480 36.42 -5.58 -4.81
N LEU A 481 35.75 -6.56 -5.43
CA LEU A 481 35.25 -7.74 -4.73
C LEU A 481 36.33 -8.81 -4.49
N GLY A 482 37.47 -8.74 -5.17
CA GLY A 482 38.51 -9.76 -5.13
C GLY A 482 38.15 -11.03 -5.90
N VAL A 483 37.33 -10.91 -6.96
CA VAL A 483 36.88 -12.02 -7.81
C VAL A 483 37.36 -11.87 -9.24
N LYS A 484 37.14 -12.90 -10.06
CA LYS A 484 37.32 -12.84 -11.52
C LYS A 484 35.97 -12.72 -12.18
N VAL A 485 35.93 -11.98 -13.29
CA VAL A 485 34.77 -11.98 -14.19
C VAL A 485 34.62 -13.38 -14.80
N SER A 486 33.43 -13.96 -14.70
CA SER A 486 33.10 -15.32 -15.15
C SER A 486 32.18 -15.36 -16.37
N GLY A 487 31.63 -14.22 -16.80
CA GLY A 487 30.68 -14.13 -17.92
C GLY A 487 30.80 -12.83 -18.71
N ALA A 488 29.89 -12.64 -19.67
CA ALA A 488 29.75 -11.44 -20.49
C ALA A 488 28.28 -11.00 -20.70
N ASN A 489 27.36 -11.48 -19.84
CA ASN A 489 25.93 -11.18 -19.91
C ASN A 489 25.66 -9.67 -19.86
N LEU A 490 26.43 -8.92 -19.08
CA LEU A 490 26.31 -7.47 -19.01
C LEU A 490 26.52 -6.84 -20.39
N GLN A 491 27.57 -7.24 -21.10
CA GLN A 491 27.87 -6.75 -22.43
C GLN A 491 26.78 -7.14 -23.44
N ASP A 492 26.31 -8.38 -23.39
CA ASP A 492 25.32 -8.91 -24.35
C ASP A 492 23.91 -8.33 -24.13
N SER A 493 23.62 -7.83 -22.93
CA SER A 493 22.29 -7.34 -22.54
C SER A 493 22.04 -5.85 -22.84
N ILE A 494 23.07 -5.10 -23.26
CA ILE A 494 22.96 -3.66 -23.50
C ILE A 494 22.13 -3.37 -24.75
N ASP A 495 21.05 -2.61 -24.56
CA ASP A 495 20.20 -2.09 -25.62
C ASP A 495 20.26 -0.56 -25.62
N ILE A 496 21.13 -0.01 -26.49
CA ILE A 496 21.33 1.44 -26.62
C ILE A 496 20.06 2.15 -27.12
N SER A 497 19.28 1.51 -28.01
CA SER A 497 18.03 2.08 -28.51
C SER A 497 17.02 2.25 -27.38
N ARG A 498 16.87 1.23 -26.53
CA ARG A 498 16.01 1.30 -25.34
C ARG A 498 16.52 2.29 -24.29
N ALA A 499 17.83 2.51 -24.21
CA ALA A 499 18.44 3.48 -23.32
C ALA A 499 18.13 4.92 -23.73
N ALA A 500 18.15 5.19 -25.05
CA ALA A 500 17.96 6.52 -25.63
C ALA A 500 16.50 6.95 -25.78
N ASN A 501 15.57 6.01 -25.96
CA ASN A 501 14.17 6.34 -26.25
C ASN A 501 13.30 6.45 -24.97
N PRO A 502 12.73 7.63 -24.67
CA PRO A 502 11.81 7.79 -23.56
C PRO A 502 10.46 7.10 -23.86
N SER A 503 9.80 6.61 -22.81
CA SER A 503 8.46 5.99 -22.93
C SER A 503 7.33 7.01 -22.86
N VAL A 504 7.65 8.25 -22.47
CA VAL A 504 6.73 9.37 -22.32
C VAL A 504 7.42 10.63 -22.83
N THR A 505 6.67 11.53 -23.46
CA THR A 505 7.17 12.85 -23.87
C THR A 505 6.49 13.91 -23.02
N TYR A 506 7.27 14.88 -22.54
CA TYR A 506 6.80 16.04 -21.79
C TYR A 506 7.04 17.31 -22.61
N ASP A 507 6.26 18.36 -22.35
CA ASP A 507 6.50 19.67 -22.96
C ASP A 507 7.79 20.32 -22.41
N ASP A 508 8.29 21.32 -23.13
CA ASP A 508 9.53 22.01 -22.81
C ASP A 508 9.51 22.72 -21.44
N ALA A 509 8.34 23.17 -20.98
CA ALA A 509 8.20 23.85 -19.71
C ALA A 509 8.40 22.86 -18.55
N VAL A 510 7.75 21.70 -18.63
CA VAL A 510 7.93 20.60 -17.66
C VAL A 510 9.38 20.10 -17.67
N CYS A 511 10.00 19.95 -18.85
CA CYS A 511 11.40 19.54 -18.95
C CYS A 511 12.34 20.53 -18.23
N LYS A 512 12.16 21.84 -18.42
CA LYS A 512 12.95 22.88 -17.74
C LYS A 512 12.74 22.88 -16.23
N ASP A 513 11.50 22.72 -15.77
CA ASP A 513 11.19 22.62 -14.34
C ASP A 513 11.90 21.42 -13.70
N VAL A 514 11.84 20.26 -14.35
CA VAL A 514 12.51 19.03 -13.88
C VAL A 514 14.02 19.20 -13.87
N GLU A 515 14.60 19.82 -14.89
CA GLU A 515 16.04 20.12 -14.91
C GLU A 515 16.44 21.02 -13.72
N GLN A 516 15.65 22.05 -13.43
CA GLN A 516 15.93 22.97 -12.33
C GLN A 516 15.85 22.27 -10.96
N ILE A 517 14.86 21.39 -10.75
CA ILE A 517 14.74 20.56 -9.54
C ILE A 517 15.98 19.67 -9.38
N LEU A 518 16.43 19.05 -10.47
CA LEU A 518 17.52 18.08 -10.45
C LEU A 518 18.91 18.70 -10.48
N LYS A 519 19.04 20.00 -10.78
CA LYS A 519 20.32 20.69 -10.93
C LYS A 519 21.31 20.43 -9.78
N PRO A 520 20.92 20.53 -8.48
CA PRO A 520 21.86 20.28 -7.39
C PRO A 520 22.40 18.85 -7.36
N ILE A 521 21.51 17.86 -7.55
CA ILE A 521 21.89 16.44 -7.49
C ILE A 521 22.67 16.01 -8.75
N ARG A 522 22.36 16.60 -9.91
CA ARG A 522 23.13 16.40 -11.16
C ARG A 522 24.56 16.91 -11.01
N LEU A 523 24.74 18.13 -10.51
CA LEU A 523 26.07 18.70 -10.27
C LEU A 523 26.89 17.85 -9.31
N ARG A 524 26.26 17.36 -8.22
CA ARG A 524 26.91 16.45 -7.26
C ARG A 524 27.41 15.15 -7.92
N LEU A 525 26.62 14.61 -8.84
CA LEU A 525 26.94 13.40 -9.61
C LEU A 525 27.91 13.66 -10.77
N GLY A 526 28.27 14.91 -11.04
CA GLY A 526 29.16 15.29 -12.14
C GLY A 526 28.47 15.39 -13.51
N TYR A 527 27.14 15.46 -13.55
CA TYR A 527 26.39 15.78 -14.77
C TYR A 527 26.26 17.30 -14.91
N THR A 528 26.63 17.85 -16.07
CA THR A 528 26.48 19.28 -16.39
C THR A 528 25.21 19.51 -17.21
N SER A 529 24.54 20.64 -16.97
CA SER A 529 23.57 21.20 -17.92
C SER A 529 24.37 21.75 -19.10
N GLU A 530 24.24 21.15 -20.29
CA GLU A 530 24.59 21.87 -21.53
C GLU A 530 23.49 22.88 -21.88
#